data_AF-A0A975G8M7-F1
#
_entry.id   AF-A0A975G8M7-F1
#
_cell.length_a   1.000
_cell.length_b   1.000
_cell.length_c   1.000
_cell.angle_alpha   90.00
_cell.angle_beta   90.00
_cell.angle_gamma   90.00
#
_symmetry.space_group_name_H-M   'P 1'
#
loop_
_entity.id
_entity.type
_entity.pdbx_description
1 polymer ?
#
loop_
_entity_poly.entity_id
_entity_poly.type
_entity_poly.pdbx_seq_one_letter_code
_entity_poly.pdbx_strand_id
1 'polypeptide(L)'
;MFRPSLTEVYKQIQINHSAPDLTDVGSRIQSLETQVEHLRALNRALIEHLADQSNLSPQAFLEQLSKEHPKQEAEHTLHCPSCGTLIASDAKACYSCGMNVGTDTYILG
;
A
#
# COMPACT_ATOMS: atom_id res chain seq x y z
N MET A 1 -0.20 -50.16 2.70
CA MET A 1 -0.42 -48.71 2.52
C MET A 1 -0.94 -48.16 3.85
N PHE A 2 -0.15 -47.32 4.53
CA PHE A 2 -0.54 -46.73 5.81
C PHE A 2 -1.28 -45.41 5.54
N ARG A 3 -2.54 -45.31 5.97
CA ARG A 3 -3.37 -44.11 5.83
C ARG A 3 -3.40 -43.40 7.17
N PRO A 4 -2.75 -42.24 7.33
CA PRO A 4 -2.74 -41.54 8.61
C PRO A 4 -4.15 -41.14 9.01
N SER A 5 -4.41 -41.15 10.32
CA SER A 5 -5.68 -40.72 10.88
C SER A 5 -5.85 -39.21 10.69
N LEU A 6 -7.09 -38.72 10.66
CA LEU A 6 -7.36 -37.27 10.61
C LEU A 6 -6.70 -36.53 11.78
N THR A 7 -6.60 -37.16 12.94
CA THR A 7 -5.92 -36.63 14.12
C THR A 7 -4.40 -36.50 13.91
N GLU A 8 -3.79 -37.43 13.19
CA GLU A 8 -2.36 -37.41 12.85
C GLU A 8 -2.06 -36.28 11.86
N VAL A 9 -2.94 -36.13 10.85
CA VAL A 9 -2.89 -35.03 9.89
C VAL A 9 -3.06 -33.69 10.62
N TYR A 10 -4.02 -33.60 11.56
CA TYR A 10 -4.26 -32.38 12.32
C TYR A 10 -3.08 -31.97 13.21
N LYS A 11 -2.43 -32.93 13.88
CA LYS A 11 -1.22 -32.67 14.68
C LYS A 11 -0.05 -32.23 13.81
N GLN A 12 0.13 -32.82 12.63
CA GLN A 12 1.21 -32.43 11.70
C GLN A 12 1.01 -31.02 11.13
N ILE A 13 -0.23 -30.58 10.92
CA ILE A 13 -0.54 -29.21 10.48
C ILE A 13 -0.24 -28.19 11.59
N GLN A 14 -0.54 -28.51 12.86
CA GLN A 14 -0.27 -27.62 13.99
C GLN A 14 1.21 -27.50 14.37
N ILE A 15 2.04 -28.50 14.02
CA ILE A 15 3.50 -28.43 14.23
C ILE A 15 4.17 -27.51 13.19
N ASN A 16 3.56 -27.33 12.01
CA ASN A 16 4.14 -26.57 10.89
C ASN A 16 3.57 -25.16 10.71
N HIS A 17 2.48 -24.82 11.38
CA HIS A 17 2.02 -23.44 11.51
C HIS A 17 2.32 -22.96 12.92
N SER A 18 3.55 -22.47 13.13
CA SER A 18 3.80 -21.51 14.19
C SER A 18 2.78 -20.38 14.01
N ALA A 19 1.80 -20.32 14.91
CA ALA A 19 0.94 -19.15 15.03
C ALA A 19 1.87 -17.93 15.10
N PRO A 20 1.66 -16.88 14.29
CA PRO A 20 2.46 -15.67 14.44
C PRO A 20 2.33 -15.25 15.89
N ASP A 21 3.46 -15.21 16.60
CA ASP A 21 3.52 -14.82 17.99
C ASP A 21 2.84 -13.46 18.10
N LEU A 22 1.74 -13.37 18.85
CA LEU A 22 0.97 -12.12 18.97
C LEU A 22 1.86 -10.96 19.48
N THR A 23 2.98 -11.28 20.14
CA THR A 23 3.98 -10.31 20.57
C THR A 23 4.84 -9.75 19.41
N ASP A 24 5.06 -10.52 18.33
CA ASP A 24 5.72 -10.04 17.10
C ASP A 24 4.84 -9.02 16.37
N VAL A 25 3.55 -9.31 16.23
CA VAL A 25 2.63 -8.38 15.57
C VAL A 25 2.44 -7.12 16.41
N GLY A 26 2.30 -7.25 17.73
CA GLY A 26 2.17 -6.09 18.63
C GLY A 26 3.40 -5.17 18.63
N SER A 27 4.60 -5.74 18.70
CA SER A 27 5.85 -4.96 18.64
C SER A 27 6.06 -4.29 17.28
N ARG A 28 5.65 -4.95 16.18
CA ARG A 28 5.67 -4.36 14.83
C ARG A 28 4.67 -3.22 14.68
N ILE A 29 3.48 -3.33 15.25
CA ILE A 29 2.49 -2.24 15.29
C ILE A 29 3.09 -1.03 16.02
N GLN A 30 3.64 -1.24 17.22
CA GLN A 30 4.23 -0.16 18.01
C GLN A 30 5.43 0.50 17.31
N SER A 31 6.26 -0.30 16.62
CA SER A 31 7.36 0.21 15.80
C SER A 31 6.84 1.08 14.64
N LEU A 32 5.80 0.62 13.95
CA LEU A 32 5.17 1.37 12.86
C LEU A 32 4.53 2.66 13.36
N GLU A 33 3.85 2.65 14.50
CA GLU A 33 3.30 3.86 15.13
C GLU A 33 4.40 4.89 15.40
N THR A 34 5.53 4.43 15.94
CA THR A 34 6.70 5.29 16.20
C THR A 34 7.27 5.87 14.90
N GLN A 35 7.39 5.04 13.86
CA GLN A 35 7.86 5.49 12.54
C GLN A 35 6.91 6.51 11.91
N VAL A 36 5.59 6.29 12.03
CA VAL A 36 4.57 7.22 11.52
C VAL A 36 4.67 8.56 12.23
N GLU A 37 4.84 8.58 13.55
CA GLU A 37 5.03 9.83 14.30
C GLU A 37 6.32 10.55 13.88
N HIS A 38 7.41 9.81 13.69
CA HIS A 38 8.66 10.39 13.20
C HIS A 38 8.49 11.01 11.80
N LEU A 39 7.82 10.31 10.88
CA LEU A 39 7.52 10.82 9.54
C LEU A 39 6.62 12.06 9.58
N ARG A 40 5.62 12.09 10.47
CA ARG A 40 4.76 13.27 10.67
C ARG A 40 5.57 14.47 11.16
N ALA A 41 6.50 14.26 12.09
CA ALA A 41 7.38 15.32 12.59
C ALA A 41 8.31 15.86 11.48
N LEU A 42 8.95 14.96 10.72
CA LEU A 42 9.79 15.35 9.58
C LEU A 42 9.01 16.11 8.52
N ASN A 43 7.81 15.64 8.15
CA ASN A 43 6.96 16.30 7.18
C ASN A 43 6.58 17.71 7.65
N ARG A 44 6.25 17.90 8.94
CA ARG A 44 5.94 19.22 9.49
C ARG A 44 7.13 20.17 9.38
N ALA A 45 8.31 19.75 9.82
CA ALA A 45 9.52 20.55 9.76
C ALA A 45 9.90 20.92 8.32
N LEU A 46 9.72 19.98 7.38
CA LEU A 46 9.96 20.23 5.96
C LEU A 46 9.01 21.29 5.41
N ILE A 47 7.70 21.22 5.74
CA ILE A 47 6.72 22.22 5.32
C ILE A 47 7.08 23.60 5.87
N GLU A 48 7.44 23.70 7.14
CA GLU A 48 7.87 24.96 7.77
C GLU A 48 9.08 25.55 7.03
N HIS A 49 10.12 24.74 6.81
CA HIS A 49 11.33 25.19 6.12
C HIS A 49 11.06 25.67 4.69
N LEU A 50 10.25 24.93 3.91
CA LEU A 50 9.92 25.30 2.53
C LEU A 50 9.01 26.53 2.46
N ALA A 51 8.09 26.67 3.42
CA ALA A 51 7.23 27.84 3.53
C ALA A 51 8.06 29.10 3.83
N ASP A 52 9.02 29.01 4.75
CA ASP A 52 9.96 30.09 5.06
C ASP A 52 10.80 30.49 3.84
N GLN A 53 11.34 29.51 3.09
CA GLN A 53 12.07 29.78 1.84
C GLN A 53 11.21 30.53 0.81
N SER A 54 9.90 30.27 0.81
CA SER A 54 8.93 30.88 -0.11
C SER A 54 8.33 32.18 0.43
N ASN A 55 8.72 32.64 1.63
CA ASN A 55 8.09 33.75 2.36
C ASN A 55 6.57 33.60 2.51
N LEU A 56 6.09 32.37 2.69
CA LEU A 56 4.69 32.04 2.89
C LEU A 56 4.46 31.49 4.30
N SER A 57 3.22 31.56 4.78
CA SER A 57 2.83 30.74 5.92
C SER A 57 2.76 29.26 5.51
N PRO A 58 2.96 28.30 6.43
CA PRO A 58 2.80 26.88 6.14
C PRO A 58 1.47 26.54 5.48
N GLN A 59 0.36 27.19 5.90
CA GLN A 59 -0.96 26.97 5.29
C GLN A 59 -1.02 27.50 3.86
N ALA A 60 -0.52 28.72 3.61
CA ALA A 60 -0.52 29.31 2.27
C ALA A 60 0.36 28.51 1.30
N PHE A 61 1.49 27.99 1.80
CA PHE A 61 2.37 27.11 1.02
C PHE A 61 1.66 25.82 0.58
N LEU A 62 0.95 25.15 1.49
CA LEU A 62 0.15 23.95 1.15
C LEU A 62 -0.96 24.27 0.16
N GLU A 63 -1.63 25.41 0.32
CA GLU A 63 -2.67 25.85 -0.61
C GLU A 63 -2.11 26.08 -2.02
N GLN A 64 -0.94 26.71 -2.13
CA GLN A 64 -0.26 26.90 -3.41
C GLN A 64 0.12 25.56 -4.06
N LEU A 65 0.70 24.62 -3.28
CA LEU A 65 1.03 23.28 -3.77
C LEU A 65 -0.20 22.55 -4.33
N SER A 66 -1.35 22.66 -3.64
CA SER A 66 -2.60 22.05 -4.10
C SER A 66 -3.15 22.65 -5.40
N LYS A 67 -2.81 23.90 -5.70
CA LYS A 67 -3.20 24.58 -6.95
C LYS A 67 -2.29 24.20 -8.11
N GLU A 68 -0.99 24.03 -7.86
CA GLU A 68 0.00 23.63 -8.87
C GLU A 68 -0.13 22.16 -9.28
N HIS A 69 -0.47 21.30 -8.32
CA HIS A 69 -0.76 19.89 -8.57
C HIS A 69 -2.22 19.60 -8.21
N PRO A 70 -3.16 19.86 -9.13
CA PRO A 70 -4.55 19.48 -8.90
C PRO A 70 -4.58 18.00 -8.57
N LYS A 71 -5.26 17.65 -7.49
CA LYS A 71 -5.45 16.29 -7.00
C LYS A 71 -6.07 15.49 -8.15
N GLN A 72 -5.26 14.74 -8.90
CA GLN A 72 -5.79 13.83 -9.92
C GLN A 72 -6.58 12.77 -9.16
N GLU A 73 -7.91 12.90 -9.21
CA GLU A 73 -8.80 11.91 -8.63
C GLU A 73 -8.46 10.54 -9.20
N ALA A 74 -8.45 9.53 -8.34
CA ALA A 74 -8.15 8.14 -8.65
C ALA A 74 -9.16 7.50 -9.63
N GLU A 75 -9.98 8.29 -10.33
CA GLU A 75 -10.98 7.91 -11.31
C GLU A 75 -10.38 7.13 -12.50
N HIS A 76 -9.06 7.24 -12.72
CA HIS A 76 -8.34 6.48 -13.73
C HIS A 76 -7.46 5.38 -13.12
N THR A 77 -7.94 4.71 -12.07
CA THR A 77 -7.25 3.55 -11.50
C THR A 77 -8.18 2.34 -11.39
N LEU A 78 -7.63 1.15 -11.61
CA LEU A 78 -8.32 -0.12 -11.48
C LEU A 78 -7.44 -1.12 -10.73
N HIS A 79 -8.05 -2.15 -10.13
CA HIS A 79 -7.30 -3.23 -9.51
C HIS A 79 -6.80 -4.21 -10.57
N CYS A 80 -5.51 -4.54 -10.53
CA CYS A 80 -4.96 -5.59 -11.36
C CYS A 80 -5.69 -6.92 -11.08
N PRO A 81 -6.22 -7.62 -12.10
CA PRO A 81 -6.97 -8.87 -11.90
C PRO A 81 -6.08 -10.02 -11.40
N SER A 82 -4.76 -9.94 -11.55
CA SER A 82 -3.84 -10.98 -11.08
C SER A 82 -3.50 -10.90 -9.59
N CYS A 83 -3.29 -9.69 -9.08
CA CYS A 83 -2.65 -9.48 -7.77
C CYS A 83 -3.35 -8.43 -6.90
N GLY A 84 -4.38 -7.76 -7.43
CA GLY A 84 -5.14 -6.74 -6.71
C GLY A 84 -4.45 -5.39 -6.56
N THR A 85 -3.22 -5.21 -7.04
CA THR A 85 -2.52 -3.92 -7.01
C THR A 85 -3.30 -2.86 -7.80
N LEU A 86 -3.46 -1.67 -7.22
CA LEU A 86 -4.05 -0.52 -7.92
C LEU A 86 -3.10 -0.06 -9.03
N ILE A 87 -3.60 -0.03 -10.26
CA ILE A 87 -2.87 0.34 -11.47
C ILE A 87 -3.67 1.40 -12.25
N ALA A 88 -3.02 2.14 -13.14
CA ALA A 88 -3.72 3.10 -13.99
C ALA A 88 -4.69 2.36 -14.95
N SER A 89 -5.82 2.98 -15.28
CA SER A 89 -6.85 2.37 -16.13
C SER A 89 -6.38 2.13 -17.56
N ASP A 90 -5.40 2.90 -18.01
CA ASP A 90 -4.74 2.79 -19.31
C ASP A 90 -3.43 1.98 -19.24
N ALA A 91 -3.12 1.37 -18.09
CA ALA A 91 -1.91 0.58 -17.91
C ALA A 91 -1.92 -0.63 -18.85
N LYS A 92 -0.88 -0.74 -19.69
CA LYS A 92 -0.67 -1.91 -20.55
C LYS A 92 -0.21 -3.13 -19.77
N ALA A 93 0.52 -2.93 -18.68
CA ALA A 93 0.95 -4.00 -17.77
C ALA A 93 0.95 -3.53 -16.32
N CYS A 94 0.76 -4.47 -15.38
CA CYS A 94 0.85 -4.21 -13.95
C CYS A 94 2.33 -4.02 -13.56
N TYR A 95 2.66 -2.88 -12.95
CA TYR A 95 4.04 -2.59 -12.49
C TYR A 95 4.49 -3.49 -11.34
N SER A 96 3.56 -4.11 -10.62
CA SER A 96 3.84 -4.95 -9.46
C SER A 96 4.08 -6.41 -9.84
N CYS A 97 3.23 -6.99 -10.71
CA CYS A 97 3.29 -8.41 -11.06
C CYS A 97 3.67 -8.70 -12.52
N GLY A 98 3.70 -7.68 -13.39
CA GLY A 98 4.06 -7.82 -14.80
C GLY A 98 2.95 -8.37 -15.71
N MET A 99 1.74 -8.66 -15.20
CA MET A 99 0.62 -9.10 -16.04
C MET A 99 0.24 -8.02 -17.06
N ASN A 100 0.06 -8.41 -18.31
CA ASN A 100 -0.46 -7.53 -19.36
C ASN A 100 -1.96 -7.27 -19.15
N VAL A 101 -2.35 -5.99 -19.09
CA VAL A 101 -3.70 -5.48 -18.81
C VAL A 101 -4.25 -4.61 -19.95
N GLY A 102 -3.49 -4.45 -21.03
CA GLY A 102 -3.88 -3.70 -22.22
C GLY A 102 -5.23 -4.14 -22.78
N THR A 103 -6.14 -3.18 -22.93
CA THR A 103 -7.51 -3.32 -23.41
C THR A 103 -7.56 -3.69 -24.89
N ASP A 104 -7.47 -4.99 -25.20
CA ASP A 104 -7.93 -5.58 -26.46
C ASP A 104 -9.15 -6.48 -26.23
N THR A 105 -10.13 -5.99 -25.47
CA THR A 105 -11.49 -6.54 -25.47
C THR A 105 -12.47 -5.46 -25.89
N TYR A 106 -12.31 -5.02 -27.14
CA TYR A 106 -13.45 -4.55 -27.92
C TYR A 106 -14.51 -5.67 -27.94
N ILE A 107 -15.69 -5.35 -27.42
CA ILE A 107 -17.01 -5.70 -27.96
C ILE A 107 -17.00 -6.91 -28.91
N LEU A 108 -17.42 -8.07 -28.40
CA LEU A 108 -17.97 -9.13 -29.24
C LEU A 108 -19.27 -9.65 -28.60
N GLY A 109 -20.39 -9.28 -29.24
CA GLY A 109 -21.67 -9.99 -29.16
C GLY A 109 -22.62 -9.51 -28.08
#